data_AF-A0AAU2YJ36-F1
#
_entry.id   AF-A0AAU2YJ36-F1
#
_cell.length_a   1.000
_cell.length_b   1.000
_cell.length_c   1.000
_cell.angle_alpha   90.00
_cell.angle_beta   90.00
_cell.angle_gamma   90.00
#
_symmetry.space_group_name_H-M   'P 1'
#
loop_
_entity.id
_entity.type
_entity.pdbx_description
1 polymer ?
#
loop_
_entity_poly.entity_id
_entity_poly.type
_entity_poly.pdbx_seq_one_letter_code
_entity_poly.pdbx_strand_id
1 'polypeptide(L)'
;MNTPVGFKQRLGTELALLEKARAEQAAEEASGNDMPVAAPRLLARPGVRRTAWVSLAAGAVAAAIVATSAGQGAPTEPVRAMTVAEVLNAAALNAAKGSDKEPRPDQWVYTESVVCGKSCRHAPSWVRYDGGKRAMKTPTGDPDAIWVITQVPKPGKVGSNPRETREVLSRLPTDPRKLLERVSADPFFADGPEPLTVALPSNVEGKVHDVQRGTPPAVTPGARFVRIVNVLEKASNIPPRVNAALYRALALIPGTKLVSTPMRDAAGRSGVTLSFDFRDGAGARQYLFLAPRTYAYHGSRRETPGDHRLLHSYASVAAGIVDHPGQVPGGPALDPSDIVQE
;
A
#
# COMPACT_ATOMS: atom_id res chain seq x y z
N MET A 1 -21.77 4.02 40.14
CA MET A 1 -21.54 3.10 38.99
C MET A 1 -22.82 3.06 38.17
N ASN A 2 -22.75 3.21 36.84
CA ASN A 2 -23.72 2.70 35.86
C ASN A 2 -23.25 3.09 34.45
N THR A 3 -22.81 2.11 33.66
CA THR A 3 -22.51 2.27 32.23
C THR A 3 -23.77 2.03 31.41
N PRO A 4 -24.16 2.92 30.48
CA PRO A 4 -25.39 2.75 29.72
C PRO A 4 -25.25 1.65 28.65
N VAL A 5 -26.12 0.64 28.74
CA VAL A 5 -26.12 -0.58 27.90
C VAL A 5 -26.37 -0.27 26.40
N GLY A 6 -26.94 0.90 26.07
CA GLY A 6 -27.40 1.25 24.72
C GLY A 6 -26.36 1.77 23.71
N PHE A 7 -25.05 1.62 23.94
CA PHE A 7 -24.03 2.09 22.97
C PHE A 7 -23.69 1.04 21.89
N LYS A 8 -23.41 -0.22 22.28
CA LYS A 8 -23.09 -1.30 21.33
C LYS A 8 -24.25 -1.63 20.39
N GLN A 9 -25.48 -1.52 20.89
CA GLN A 9 -26.68 -1.83 20.11
C GLN A 9 -26.96 -0.78 19.02
N ARG A 10 -26.71 0.51 19.31
CA ARG A 10 -26.79 1.60 18.32
C ARG A 10 -25.74 1.49 17.21
N LEU A 11 -24.49 1.19 17.58
CA LEU A 11 -23.42 0.93 16.62
C LEU A 11 -23.73 -0.24 15.68
N GLY A 12 -24.39 -1.29 16.17
CA GLY A 12 -24.85 -2.41 15.34
C GLY A 12 -25.92 -2.00 14.33
N THR A 13 -26.91 -1.20 14.73
CA THR A 13 -27.97 -0.72 13.84
C THR A 13 -27.48 0.29 12.80
N GLU A 14 -26.58 1.21 13.16
CA GLU A 14 -26.02 2.19 12.21
C GLU A 14 -25.12 1.53 11.16
N LEU A 15 -24.33 0.52 11.54
CA LEU A 15 -23.51 -0.23 10.61
C LEU A 15 -24.38 -1.00 9.59
N ALA A 16 -25.46 -1.63 10.06
CA ALA A 16 -26.41 -2.34 9.19
C ALA A 16 -27.13 -1.40 8.21
N LEU A 17 -27.49 -0.18 8.63
CA LEU A 17 -28.08 0.84 7.77
C LEU A 17 -27.09 1.33 6.70
N LEU A 18 -25.82 1.54 7.06
CA LEU A 18 -24.76 1.92 6.12
C LEU A 18 -24.44 0.80 5.11
N GLU A 19 -24.44 -0.46 5.53
CA GLU A 19 -24.26 -1.59 4.61
C GLU A 19 -25.46 -1.76 3.66
N LYS A 20 -26.69 -1.52 4.12
CA LYS A 20 -27.90 -1.51 3.28
C LYS A 20 -27.88 -0.40 2.23
N ALA A 21 -27.62 0.85 2.63
CA ALA A 21 -27.55 1.98 1.70
C ALA A 21 -26.46 1.79 0.63
N ARG A 22 -25.33 1.16 1.00
CA ARG A 22 -24.24 0.85 0.07
C ARG A 22 -24.59 -0.26 -0.92
N ALA A 23 -25.38 -1.24 -0.50
CA ALA A 23 -25.90 -2.29 -1.37
C ALA A 23 -26.96 -1.73 -2.34
N GLU A 24 -27.78 -0.78 -1.90
CA GLU A 24 -28.78 -0.10 -2.73
C GLU A 24 -28.11 0.76 -3.82
N GLN A 25 -27.09 1.56 -3.48
CA GLN A 25 -26.30 2.29 -4.49
C GLN A 25 -25.59 1.37 -5.48
N ALA A 26 -25.03 0.24 -5.03
CA ALA A 26 -24.37 -0.72 -5.93
C ALA A 26 -25.35 -1.42 -6.89
N ALA A 27 -26.61 -1.61 -6.47
CA ALA A 27 -27.67 -2.12 -7.33
C ALA A 27 -28.15 -1.07 -8.34
N GLU A 28 -28.20 0.20 -7.95
CA GLU A 28 -28.57 1.32 -8.83
C GLU A 28 -27.50 1.59 -9.90
N GLU A 29 -26.21 1.57 -9.53
CA GLU A 29 -25.09 1.61 -10.48
C GLU A 29 -25.08 0.42 -11.46
N ALA A 30 -25.49 -0.77 -11.01
CA ALA A 30 -25.60 -1.96 -11.86
C ALA A 30 -26.83 -1.90 -12.80
N SER A 31 -27.91 -1.24 -12.40
CA SER A 31 -29.13 -1.09 -13.21
C SER A 31 -29.05 0.02 -14.27
N GLY A 32 -28.07 0.93 -14.15
CA GLY A 32 -27.92 2.08 -15.07
C GLY A 32 -27.29 1.76 -16.42
N ASN A 33 -26.94 0.50 -16.71
CA ASN A 33 -26.07 0.13 -17.82
C ASN A 33 -26.71 -0.92 -18.76
N ASP A 34 -27.98 -0.71 -19.14
CA ASP A 34 -28.76 -1.61 -19.99
C ASP A 34 -28.84 -1.09 -21.44
N MET A 35 -28.11 -1.74 -22.34
CA MET A 35 -28.32 -1.69 -23.80
C MET A 35 -28.26 -3.13 -24.33
N PRO A 36 -29.26 -3.61 -25.08
CA PRO A 36 -29.49 -5.04 -25.25
C PRO A 36 -28.55 -5.66 -26.29
N VAL A 37 -27.76 -6.66 -25.88
CA VAL A 37 -27.07 -7.56 -26.80
C VAL A 37 -27.94 -8.79 -27.05
N ALA A 38 -28.31 -9.01 -28.32
CA ALA A 38 -29.21 -10.08 -28.73
C ALA A 38 -28.62 -11.48 -28.52
N ALA A 39 -29.42 -12.39 -27.95
CA ALA A 39 -29.05 -13.79 -27.75
C ALA A 39 -29.43 -14.67 -28.96
N PRO A 40 -28.53 -15.54 -29.45
CA PRO A 40 -28.91 -16.67 -30.30
C PRO A 40 -29.43 -17.86 -29.47
N ARG A 41 -30.36 -18.63 -30.04
CA ARG A 41 -31.12 -19.66 -29.31
C ARG A 41 -30.46 -21.04 -29.33
N LEU A 42 -30.46 -21.68 -28.15
CA LEU A 42 -30.65 -23.12 -27.86
C LEU A 42 -30.39 -24.15 -28.97
N LEU A 43 -29.49 -25.10 -28.67
CA LEU A 43 -29.74 -26.54 -28.87
C LEU A 43 -29.22 -27.32 -27.65
N ALA A 44 -30.02 -28.28 -27.17
CA ALA A 44 -29.72 -29.09 -25.98
C ALA A 44 -30.10 -30.57 -26.23
N ARG A 45 -29.31 -31.52 -25.72
CA ARG A 45 -29.66 -32.95 -25.44
C ARG A 45 -28.50 -33.67 -24.68
N PRO A 46 -28.69 -34.88 -24.09
CA PRO A 46 -28.40 -35.03 -22.64
C PRO A 46 -27.58 -36.28 -22.20
N GLY A 47 -27.27 -36.35 -20.89
CA GLY A 47 -26.59 -37.47 -20.21
C GLY A 47 -25.17 -37.09 -19.77
N VAL A 48 -24.63 -37.47 -18.60
CA VAL A 48 -24.98 -38.50 -17.59
C VAL A 48 -24.89 -37.93 -16.15
N ARG A 49 -25.42 -38.65 -15.15
CA ARG A 49 -25.62 -38.22 -13.74
C ARG A 49 -24.46 -38.55 -12.77
N ARG A 50 -24.20 -37.61 -11.84
CA ARG A 50 -23.69 -37.75 -10.44
C ARG A 50 -22.20 -38.14 -10.27
N THR A 51 -21.46 -37.71 -9.23
CA THR A 51 -21.76 -37.07 -7.91
C THR A 51 -20.86 -35.83 -7.65
N ALA A 52 -21.34 -34.70 -7.10
CA ALA A 52 -21.26 -34.29 -5.66
C ALA A 52 -19.92 -34.66 -4.96
N TRP A 53 -19.19 -33.80 -4.24
CA TRP A 53 -19.51 -32.60 -3.44
C TRP A 53 -18.31 -31.58 -3.46
N VAL A 54 -18.26 -30.40 -2.83
CA VAL A 54 -19.13 -29.56 -1.95
C VAL A 54 -19.12 -28.11 -2.52
N SER A 55 -20.15 -27.30 -2.25
CA SER A 55 -20.13 -25.84 -2.43
C SER A 55 -20.50 -25.08 -1.14
N LEU A 56 -19.70 -24.06 -0.78
CA LEU A 56 -19.97 -23.18 0.36
C LEU A 56 -20.74 -21.94 -0.12
N ALA A 57 -22.07 -22.08 -0.21
CA ALA A 57 -22.96 -20.95 -0.41
C ALA A 57 -23.30 -20.30 0.94
N ALA A 58 -22.90 -19.05 1.14
CA ALA A 58 -23.40 -18.24 2.25
C ALA A 58 -24.84 -17.79 1.91
N GLY A 59 -25.81 -18.20 2.73
CA GLY A 59 -27.22 -18.08 2.40
C GLY A 59 -27.76 -16.65 2.40
N ALA A 60 -28.54 -16.30 1.38
CA ALA A 60 -29.40 -15.12 1.38
C ALA A 60 -30.69 -15.43 2.15
N VAL A 61 -30.91 -14.77 3.29
CA VAL A 61 -32.19 -14.79 3.99
C VAL A 61 -33.04 -13.63 3.47
N ALA A 62 -34.03 -13.94 2.63
CA ALA A 62 -35.00 -12.97 2.17
C ALA A 62 -36.04 -12.69 3.27
N ALA A 63 -35.83 -11.63 4.06
CA ALA A 63 -36.82 -11.12 4.99
C ALA A 63 -37.66 -10.01 4.31
N ALA A 64 -38.88 -10.33 3.89
CA ALA A 64 -39.83 -9.33 3.43
C ALA A 64 -40.39 -8.55 4.62
N ILE A 65 -40.02 -7.28 4.76
CA ILE A 65 -40.60 -6.36 5.74
C ILE A 65 -41.38 -5.28 4.98
N VAL A 66 -42.70 -5.36 5.05
CA VAL A 66 -43.57 -4.22 4.70
C VAL A 66 -43.52 -3.23 5.86
N ALA A 67 -43.02 -2.03 5.61
CA ALA A 67 -43.03 -0.92 6.55
C ALA A 67 -43.77 0.27 5.92
N THR A 68 -44.90 0.64 6.52
CA THR A 68 -45.73 1.78 6.12
C THR A 68 -45.06 3.11 6.46
N SER A 69 -45.21 4.10 5.57
CA SER A 69 -44.71 5.46 5.75
C SER A 69 -45.41 6.23 6.87
N ALA A 70 -44.66 6.72 7.86
CA ALA A 70 -44.93 7.98 8.58
C ALA A 70 -43.79 8.28 9.58
N GLY A 71 -43.41 9.56 9.74
CA GLY A 71 -42.66 10.04 10.91
C GLY A 71 -41.33 10.74 10.65
N GLN A 72 -41.40 12.06 10.46
CA GLN A 72 -40.45 13.09 10.96
C GLN A 72 -38.96 12.69 11.05
N GLY A 73 -38.16 13.15 10.08
CA GLY A 73 -36.70 13.02 10.14
C GLY A 73 -36.09 13.81 11.31
N ALA A 74 -35.48 13.08 12.25
CA ALA A 74 -34.64 13.67 13.30
C ALA A 74 -33.35 14.28 12.70
N PRO A 75 -32.70 15.24 13.38
CA PRO A 75 -31.44 15.80 12.90
C PRO A 75 -30.37 14.71 12.85
N THR A 76 -29.76 14.51 11.68
CA THR A 76 -28.59 13.64 11.52
C THR A 76 -27.42 14.22 12.32
N GLU A 77 -26.91 13.50 13.32
CA GLU A 77 -25.67 13.89 13.98
C GLU A 77 -24.53 13.93 12.95
N PRO A 78 -23.68 14.98 12.96
CA PRO A 78 -22.58 15.07 12.01
C PRO A 78 -21.55 13.97 12.26
N VAL A 79 -21.39 13.07 11.28
CA VAL A 79 -20.38 12.01 11.31
C VAL A 79 -19.00 12.64 11.50
N ARG A 80 -18.39 12.43 12.68
CA ARG A 80 -17.07 12.96 13.01
C ARG A 80 -16.02 12.42 12.05
N ALA A 81 -15.53 13.28 11.16
CA ALA A 81 -14.36 12.97 10.34
C ALA A 81 -13.15 12.68 11.24
N MET A 82 -12.45 11.57 10.97
CA MET A 82 -11.22 11.23 11.69
C MET A 82 -10.11 12.23 11.35
N THR A 83 -9.27 12.53 12.34
CA THR A 83 -8.03 13.29 12.16
C THR A 83 -6.90 12.41 11.62
N VAL A 84 -5.88 13.03 11.03
CA VAL A 84 -4.63 12.36 10.61
C VAL A 84 -3.99 11.56 11.75
N ALA A 85 -3.99 12.13 12.96
CA ALA A 85 -3.41 11.50 14.14
C ALA A 85 -4.20 10.25 14.59
N GLU A 86 -5.53 10.27 14.53
CA GLU A 86 -6.36 9.10 14.84
C GLU A 86 -6.16 7.98 13.82
N VAL A 87 -6.12 8.30 12.53
CA VAL A 87 -5.83 7.35 11.42
C VAL A 87 -4.46 6.70 11.60
N LEU A 88 -3.41 7.50 11.83
CA LEU A 88 -2.05 6.99 11.98
C LEU A 88 -1.83 6.25 13.31
N ASN A 89 -2.55 6.60 14.37
CA ASN A 89 -2.52 5.80 15.59
C ASN A 89 -3.25 4.45 15.43
N ALA A 90 -4.34 4.40 14.65
CA ALA A 90 -4.99 3.14 14.29
C ALA A 90 -4.06 2.24 13.45
N ALA A 91 -3.35 2.83 12.46
CA ALA A 91 -2.30 2.15 11.71
C ALA A 91 -1.19 1.59 12.63
N ALA A 92 -0.72 2.41 13.58
CA ALA A 92 0.29 2.00 14.53
C ALA A 92 -0.16 0.85 15.44
N LEU A 93 -1.41 0.89 15.93
CA LEU A 93 -2.01 -0.17 16.75
C LEU A 93 -2.22 -1.47 15.97
N ASN A 94 -2.47 -1.40 14.66
CA ASN A 94 -2.52 -2.58 13.80
C ASN A 94 -1.11 -3.13 13.52
N ALA A 95 -0.17 -2.28 13.13
CA ALA A 95 1.22 -2.64 12.83
C ALA A 95 1.92 -3.31 14.03
N ALA A 96 1.63 -2.87 15.25
CA ALA A 96 2.16 -3.47 16.48
C ALA A 96 1.75 -4.94 16.73
N LYS A 97 0.72 -5.44 16.03
CA LYS A 97 0.23 -6.83 16.13
C LYS A 97 0.92 -7.77 15.13
N GLY A 98 1.80 -7.26 14.27
CA GLY A 98 2.53 -8.07 13.30
C GLY A 98 3.40 -9.15 13.96
N SER A 99 3.73 -10.18 13.19
CA SER A 99 4.77 -11.14 13.58
C SER A 99 6.15 -10.48 13.52
N ASP A 100 6.99 -10.70 14.54
CA ASP A 100 8.40 -10.30 14.53
C ASP A 100 9.34 -11.45 14.14
N LYS A 101 8.80 -12.49 13.48
CA LYS A 101 9.58 -13.64 13.02
C LYS A 101 10.47 -13.22 11.85
N GLU A 102 11.77 -13.41 12.01
CA GLU A 102 12.72 -13.23 10.93
C GLU A 102 12.67 -14.41 9.93
N PRO A 103 12.69 -14.17 8.61
CA PRO A 103 12.86 -15.21 7.61
C PRO A 103 14.21 -15.92 7.75
N ARG A 104 14.29 -17.17 7.31
CA ARG A 104 15.60 -17.84 7.19
C ARG A 104 16.38 -17.25 5.99
N PRO A 105 17.73 -17.27 5.98
CA PRO A 105 18.53 -16.68 4.91
C PRO A 105 18.28 -17.27 3.51
N ASP A 106 17.87 -18.54 3.44
CA ASP A 106 17.53 -19.30 2.23
C ASP A 106 16.16 -18.96 1.64
N GLN A 107 15.24 -18.42 2.45
CA GLN A 107 13.88 -18.09 2.02
C GLN A 107 13.84 -16.86 1.12
N TRP A 108 12.73 -16.72 0.39
CA TRP A 108 12.50 -15.63 -0.55
C TRP A 108 11.43 -14.69 0.00
N VAL A 109 11.74 -13.40 -0.08
CA VAL A 109 10.77 -12.32 0.04
C VAL A 109 10.06 -12.20 -1.31
N TYR A 110 8.80 -12.61 -1.36
CA TYR A 110 7.90 -12.29 -2.46
C TYR A 110 7.25 -10.92 -2.25
N THR A 111 7.20 -10.12 -3.30
CA THR A 111 6.35 -8.94 -3.40
C THR A 111 5.72 -8.87 -4.78
N GLU A 112 4.44 -8.54 -4.84
CA GLU A 112 3.75 -8.13 -6.06
C GLU A 112 3.21 -6.71 -5.89
N SER A 113 3.46 -5.88 -6.90
CA SER A 113 2.94 -4.52 -6.96
C SER A 113 2.35 -4.19 -8.32
N VAL A 114 1.43 -3.22 -8.36
CA VAL A 114 1.09 -2.50 -9.59
C VAL A 114 1.88 -1.20 -9.61
N VAL A 115 2.64 -0.98 -10.68
CA VAL A 115 3.42 0.25 -10.89
C VAL A 115 2.91 0.95 -12.14
N CYS A 116 2.51 2.21 -12.00
CA CYS A 116 1.98 3.06 -13.06
C CYS A 116 2.93 4.23 -13.37
N GLY A 117 3.26 4.37 -14.66
CA GLY A 117 3.91 5.53 -15.26
C GLY A 117 3.15 5.92 -16.54
N LYS A 118 3.77 5.71 -17.71
CA LYS A 118 3.06 5.79 -19.01
C LYS A 118 2.00 4.70 -19.19
N SER A 119 2.21 3.55 -18.57
CA SER A 119 1.28 2.44 -18.45
C SER A 119 1.36 1.85 -17.04
N CYS A 120 0.35 1.09 -16.63
CA CYS A 120 0.37 0.30 -15.41
C CYS A 120 0.79 -1.14 -15.73
N ARG A 121 1.61 -1.75 -14.86
CA ARG A 121 1.96 -3.17 -14.96
C ARG A 121 2.01 -3.82 -13.58
N HIS A 122 1.68 -5.11 -13.52
CA HIS A 122 2.03 -5.95 -12.39
C HIS A 122 3.54 -6.22 -12.41
N ALA A 123 4.17 -6.22 -11.24
CA ALA A 123 5.59 -6.43 -11.04
C ALA A 123 5.83 -7.40 -9.88
N PRO A 124 5.61 -8.71 -10.08
CA PRO A 124 6.03 -9.73 -9.13
C PRO A 124 7.56 -9.81 -9.08
N SER A 125 8.13 -9.92 -7.89
CA SER A 125 9.55 -10.12 -7.67
C SER A 125 9.80 -10.96 -6.43
N TRP A 126 10.86 -11.77 -6.49
CA TRP A 126 11.37 -12.54 -5.38
C TRP A 126 12.79 -12.08 -5.09
N VAL A 127 13.12 -11.78 -3.84
CA VAL A 127 14.50 -11.51 -3.41
C VAL A 127 14.83 -12.47 -2.29
N ARG A 128 15.88 -13.28 -2.44
CA ARG A 128 16.32 -14.18 -1.37
C ARG A 128 16.71 -13.34 -0.15
N TYR A 129 16.39 -13.79 1.06
CA TYR A 129 16.43 -12.94 2.25
C TYR A 129 17.84 -12.42 2.58
N ASP A 130 18.87 -13.23 2.28
CA ASP A 130 20.28 -12.82 2.33
C ASP A 130 20.70 -11.76 1.29
N GLY A 131 19.84 -11.47 0.31
CA GLY A 131 20.04 -10.51 -0.77
C GLY A 131 20.91 -11.00 -1.94
N GLY A 132 21.38 -12.26 -1.91
CA GLY A 132 22.33 -12.82 -2.87
C GLY A 132 21.72 -13.34 -4.18
N LYS A 133 20.40 -13.52 -4.24
CA LYS A 133 19.67 -13.88 -5.47
C LYS A 133 18.37 -13.09 -5.61
N ARG A 134 17.98 -12.84 -6.86
CA ARG A 134 16.68 -12.26 -7.24
C ARG A 134 16.02 -13.15 -8.29
N ALA A 135 14.70 -13.28 -8.23
CA ALA A 135 13.89 -13.83 -9.32
C ALA A 135 12.85 -12.82 -9.79
N MET A 136 12.46 -12.92 -11.06
CA MET A 136 11.41 -12.14 -11.70
C MET A 136 10.82 -12.91 -12.88
N LYS A 137 9.62 -12.56 -13.36
CA LYS A 137 9.15 -13.03 -14.66
C LYS A 137 10.12 -12.58 -15.75
N THR A 138 10.44 -13.46 -16.70
CA THR A 138 11.35 -13.12 -17.79
C THR A 138 10.81 -11.97 -18.65
N PRO A 139 11.65 -11.02 -19.11
CA PRO A 139 11.26 -10.02 -20.09
C PRO A 139 11.16 -10.57 -21.53
N THR A 140 11.65 -11.79 -21.77
CA THR A 140 11.79 -12.39 -23.11
C THR A 140 11.62 -13.91 -23.09
N GLY A 141 10.90 -14.47 -24.06
CA GLY A 141 10.60 -15.91 -24.11
C GLY A 141 9.22 -16.21 -23.52
N ASP A 142 9.12 -17.33 -22.80
CA ASP A 142 7.86 -17.75 -22.15
C ASP A 142 7.46 -16.75 -21.04
N PRO A 143 6.28 -16.10 -21.12
CA PRO A 143 5.85 -15.10 -20.14
C PRO A 143 5.60 -15.65 -18.72
N ASP A 144 5.51 -16.97 -18.54
CA ASP A 144 5.34 -17.62 -17.24
C ASP A 144 6.65 -18.16 -16.64
N ALA A 145 7.72 -18.22 -17.42
CA ALA A 145 9.05 -18.57 -16.91
C ALA A 145 9.62 -17.53 -15.91
N ILE A 146 10.21 -18.05 -14.84
CA ILE A 146 10.85 -17.28 -13.78
C ILE A 146 12.36 -17.30 -13.96
N TRP A 147 12.93 -16.12 -14.23
CA TRP A 147 14.37 -15.95 -14.38
C TRP A 147 15.01 -15.60 -13.03
N VAL A 148 15.97 -16.42 -12.59
CA VAL A 148 16.72 -16.28 -11.34
C VAL A 148 18.15 -15.84 -11.64
N ILE A 149 18.52 -14.68 -11.13
CA ILE A 149 19.84 -14.09 -11.27
C ILE A 149 20.59 -14.06 -9.94
N THR A 150 21.90 -14.25 -10.00
CA THR A 150 22.79 -13.95 -8.88
C THR A 150 22.92 -12.44 -8.73
N GLN A 151 22.64 -11.91 -7.54
CA GLN A 151 22.68 -10.48 -7.27
C GLN A 151 23.85 -10.20 -6.32
N VAL A 152 24.83 -9.39 -6.74
CA VAL A 152 25.80 -8.81 -5.80
C VAL A 152 25.01 -7.86 -4.89
N PRO A 153 24.92 -8.11 -3.57
CA PRO A 153 24.19 -7.22 -2.68
C PRO A 153 24.82 -5.83 -2.71
N LYS A 154 23.98 -4.80 -2.87
CA LYS A 154 24.39 -3.38 -2.79
C LYS A 154 23.93 -2.82 -1.46
N PRO A 155 24.70 -2.99 -0.36
CA PRO A 155 24.28 -2.58 0.97
C PRO A 155 24.15 -1.04 1.09
N GLY A 156 23.62 -0.60 2.23
CA GLY A 156 23.58 0.82 2.60
C GLY A 156 22.34 1.60 2.11
N LYS A 157 21.31 0.93 1.60
CA LYS A 157 20.00 1.53 1.28
C LYS A 157 18.83 0.60 1.62
N VAL A 158 17.74 1.20 2.09
CA VAL A 158 16.46 0.53 2.37
C VAL A 158 16.01 -0.33 1.18
N GLY A 159 15.81 -1.63 1.43
CA GLY A 159 15.25 -2.58 0.45
C GLY A 159 16.27 -3.17 -0.54
N SER A 160 17.51 -2.67 -0.59
CA SER A 160 18.55 -3.26 -1.45
C SER A 160 18.99 -4.66 -0.99
N ASN A 161 19.03 -4.87 0.33
CA ASN A 161 19.23 -6.16 0.97
C ASN A 161 18.15 -6.33 2.07
N PRO A 162 17.29 -7.36 2.01
CA PRO A 162 16.20 -7.54 2.98
C PRO A 162 16.68 -7.72 4.42
N ARG A 163 17.71 -8.55 4.64
CA ARG A 163 18.27 -8.82 5.96
C ARG A 163 18.96 -7.60 6.55
N GLU A 164 19.84 -6.92 5.81
CA GLU A 164 20.47 -5.67 6.25
C GLU A 164 19.42 -4.63 6.64
N THR A 165 18.37 -4.48 5.81
CA THR A 165 17.26 -3.56 6.09
C THR A 165 16.55 -3.92 7.39
N ARG A 166 16.25 -5.21 7.62
CA ARG A 166 15.65 -5.68 8.89
C ARG A 166 16.59 -5.41 10.07
N GLU A 167 17.88 -5.70 9.96
CA GLU A 167 18.88 -5.49 11.01
C GLU A 167 18.99 -4.01 11.41
N VAL A 168 19.12 -3.10 10.43
CA VAL A 168 19.14 -1.64 10.66
C VAL A 168 17.84 -1.16 11.30
N LEU A 169 16.68 -1.62 10.82
CA LEU A 169 15.39 -1.24 11.38
C LEU A 169 15.23 -1.70 12.84
N SER A 170 15.70 -2.88 13.22
CA SER A 170 15.66 -3.33 14.63
C SER A 170 16.50 -2.50 15.60
N ARG A 171 17.44 -1.70 15.10
CA ARG A 171 18.25 -0.76 15.92
C ARG A 171 17.61 0.61 16.06
N LEU A 172 16.48 0.88 15.39
CA LEU A 172 15.77 2.15 15.54
C LEU A 172 15.07 2.24 16.90
N PRO A 173 15.09 3.41 17.56
CA PRO A 173 14.27 3.64 18.75
C PRO A 173 12.78 3.59 18.39
N THR A 174 11.94 3.06 19.28
CA THR A 174 10.48 2.98 19.07
C THR A 174 9.70 4.18 19.60
N ASP A 175 10.38 5.16 20.19
CA ASP A 175 9.79 6.48 20.46
C ASP A 175 9.64 7.24 19.13
N PRO A 176 8.45 7.77 18.79
CA PRO A 176 8.21 8.37 17.48
C PRO A 176 9.07 9.61 17.16
N ARG A 177 9.49 10.39 18.16
CA ARG A 177 10.34 11.57 17.95
C ARG A 177 11.78 11.14 17.71
N LYS A 178 12.32 10.27 18.57
CA LYS A 178 13.67 9.72 18.42
C LYS A 178 13.82 8.90 17.13
N LEU A 179 12.76 8.19 16.71
CA LEU A 179 12.72 7.49 15.42
C LEU A 179 12.82 8.49 14.28
N LEU A 180 11.95 9.52 14.29
CA LEU A 180 11.92 10.55 13.27
C LEU A 180 13.28 11.25 13.15
N GLU A 181 13.91 11.59 14.28
CA GLU A 181 15.27 12.14 14.34
C GLU A 181 16.31 11.19 13.72
N ARG A 182 16.34 9.91 14.11
CA ARG A 182 17.30 8.95 13.57
C ARG A 182 17.11 8.72 12.06
N VAL A 183 15.89 8.52 11.59
CA VAL A 183 15.56 8.35 10.17
C VAL A 183 15.91 9.62 9.37
N SER A 184 15.77 10.81 9.98
CA SER A 184 16.15 12.08 9.35
C SER A 184 17.67 12.26 9.23
N ALA A 185 18.45 11.82 10.22
CA ALA A 185 19.90 12.02 10.23
C ALA A 185 20.68 10.96 9.43
N ASP A 186 20.18 9.72 9.36
CA ASP A 186 20.94 8.57 8.88
C ASP A 186 20.87 8.41 7.34
N PRO A 187 22.02 8.40 6.60
CA PRO A 187 22.07 8.26 5.14
C PRO A 187 21.48 6.96 4.58
N PHE A 188 21.31 5.92 5.40
CA PHE A 188 20.67 4.66 5.00
C PHE A 188 19.23 4.89 4.49
N PHE A 189 18.51 5.82 5.13
CA PHE A 189 17.11 6.12 4.81
C PHE A 189 16.93 7.17 3.71
N ALA A 190 17.99 7.91 3.35
CA ALA A 190 17.95 8.88 2.26
C ALA A 190 17.75 8.14 0.92
N ASP A 191 16.70 8.51 0.18
CA ASP A 191 16.41 7.91 -1.13
C ASP A 191 17.09 8.73 -2.25
N GLY A 192 17.73 8.03 -3.19
CA GLY A 192 18.49 8.66 -4.28
C GLY A 192 19.74 9.46 -3.84
N PRO A 193 20.35 10.23 -4.76
CA PRO A 193 21.22 11.35 -4.39
C PRO A 193 20.44 12.42 -3.62
N GLU A 194 21.16 13.27 -2.88
CA GLU A 194 20.63 14.51 -2.25
C GLU A 194 19.67 15.26 -3.20
N PRO A 195 18.62 15.91 -2.66
CA PRO A 195 17.45 16.35 -3.42
C PRO A 195 17.86 17.12 -4.66
N LEU A 196 17.42 16.59 -5.82
CA LEU A 196 17.63 17.11 -7.17
C LEU A 196 18.15 18.55 -7.17
N THR A 197 19.48 18.69 -7.23
CA THR A 197 20.05 19.87 -7.85
C THR A 197 19.35 20.03 -9.17
N VAL A 198 18.70 21.17 -9.34
CA VAL A 198 18.05 21.53 -10.60
C VAL A 198 19.07 21.25 -11.69
N ALA A 199 18.75 20.34 -12.59
CA ALA A 199 19.42 20.28 -13.88
C ALA A 199 19.03 21.57 -14.61
N LEU A 200 19.74 22.64 -14.26
CA LEU A 200 19.74 23.87 -15.03
C LEU A 200 20.12 23.44 -16.45
N PRO A 201 19.38 23.85 -17.49
CA PRO A 201 19.85 23.68 -18.85
C PRO A 201 21.25 24.29 -18.92
N SER A 202 22.22 23.51 -19.42
CA SER A 202 23.65 23.77 -19.32
C SER A 202 24.12 24.90 -20.25
N ASN A 203 23.58 26.10 -20.03
CA ASN A 203 23.77 27.26 -20.88
C ASN A 203 23.51 28.57 -20.10
N VAL A 204 24.29 28.78 -19.04
CA VAL A 204 24.77 30.10 -18.62
C VAL A 204 26.28 29.97 -18.39
N GLU A 205 27.08 30.51 -19.30
CA GLU A 205 28.52 30.65 -19.10
C GLU A 205 28.79 31.70 -17.99
N GLY A 206 29.70 31.37 -17.07
CA GLY A 206 30.31 32.37 -16.18
C GLY A 206 30.21 32.06 -14.68
N LYS A 207 31.39 31.90 -14.08
CA LYS A 207 31.68 31.90 -12.63
C LYS A 207 31.11 30.72 -11.83
N VAL A 208 31.97 29.71 -11.68
CA VAL A 208 31.93 28.75 -10.59
C VAL A 208 32.04 29.53 -9.27
N HIS A 209 30.93 29.68 -8.56
CA HIS A 209 30.95 30.08 -7.16
C HIS A 209 31.17 28.85 -6.28
N ASP A 210 32.21 28.95 -5.45
CA ASP A 210 32.66 27.99 -4.44
C ASP A 210 31.47 27.32 -3.71
N VAL A 211 31.24 26.02 -3.99
CA VAL A 211 30.25 25.21 -3.27
C VAL A 211 30.85 24.85 -1.91
N GLN A 212 30.77 25.80 -0.99
CA GLN A 212 31.13 25.59 0.40
C GLN A 212 30.40 24.37 0.95
N ARG A 213 31.14 23.53 1.67
CA ARG A 213 30.61 22.46 2.53
C ARG A 213 29.89 23.10 3.72
N GLY A 214 28.75 23.73 3.44
CA GLY A 214 27.82 24.23 4.44
C GLY A 214 27.17 23.08 5.20
N THR A 215 26.67 23.40 6.38
CA THR A 215 25.83 22.53 7.22
C THR A 215 24.80 21.79 6.36
N PRO A 216 24.60 20.46 6.53
CA PRO A 216 23.53 19.75 5.84
C PRO A 216 22.20 20.49 6.06
N PRO A 217 21.41 20.77 5.00
CA PRO A 217 20.18 21.51 5.15
C PRO A 217 19.27 20.81 6.16
N ALA A 218 18.66 21.59 7.05
CA ALA A 218 17.79 21.05 8.08
C ALA A 218 16.71 20.19 7.44
N VAL A 219 16.68 18.89 7.79
CA VAL A 219 15.91 17.86 7.08
C VAL A 219 14.43 18.26 7.05
N THR A 220 13.98 18.71 5.87
CA THR A 220 12.67 19.36 5.68
C THR A 220 11.54 18.39 6.03
N PRO A 221 10.35 18.86 6.45
CA PRO A 221 9.21 17.98 6.71
C PRO A 221 8.92 17.03 5.54
N GLY A 222 9.06 17.50 4.29
CA GLY A 222 8.97 16.67 3.09
C GLY A 222 10.04 15.59 3.00
N ALA A 223 11.31 15.93 3.25
CA ALA A 223 12.39 14.93 3.29
C ALA A 223 12.11 13.85 4.35
N ARG A 224 11.63 14.22 5.54
CA ARG A 224 11.24 13.25 6.59
C ARG A 224 10.09 12.35 6.14
N PHE A 225 9.08 12.93 5.48
CA PHE A 225 7.94 12.19 4.96
C PHE A 225 8.37 11.14 3.93
N VAL A 226 9.19 11.54 2.94
CA VAL A 226 9.73 10.62 1.92
C VAL A 226 10.51 9.49 2.55
N ARG A 227 11.40 9.76 3.53
CA ARG A 227 12.21 8.72 4.17
C ARG A 227 11.35 7.67 4.90
N ILE A 228 10.27 8.07 5.57
CA ILE A 228 9.35 7.09 6.19
C ILE A 228 8.57 6.31 5.14
N VAL A 229 8.02 6.96 4.11
CA VAL A 229 7.28 6.26 3.05
C VAL A 229 8.20 5.29 2.29
N ASN A 230 9.47 5.66 2.06
CA ASN A 230 10.50 4.79 1.48
C ASN A 230 10.72 3.51 2.30
N VAL A 231 10.67 3.59 3.64
CA VAL A 231 10.72 2.40 4.52
C VAL A 231 9.44 1.57 4.38
N LEU A 232 8.26 2.19 4.46
CA LEU A 232 6.98 1.48 4.35
C LEU A 232 6.80 0.78 2.98
N GLU A 233 7.40 1.32 1.92
CA GLU A 233 7.30 0.81 0.55
C GLU A 233 8.36 -0.25 0.21
N LYS A 234 9.62 -0.05 0.63
CA LYS A 234 10.76 -0.91 0.22
C LYS A 234 11.22 -1.93 1.27
N ALA A 235 10.87 -1.78 2.55
CA ALA A 235 11.28 -2.72 3.59
C ALA A 235 10.26 -3.87 3.72
N SER A 236 10.68 -5.09 3.36
CA SER A 236 9.82 -6.28 3.35
C SER A 236 9.55 -6.91 4.71
N ASN A 237 10.44 -6.70 5.68
CA ASN A 237 10.27 -7.13 7.07
C ASN A 237 10.61 -5.94 7.98
N ILE A 238 9.58 -5.27 8.47
CA ILE A 238 9.71 -4.17 9.44
C ILE A 238 9.34 -4.72 10.82
N PRO A 239 10.20 -4.61 11.85
CA PRO A 239 9.85 -5.05 13.21
C PRO A 239 8.53 -4.40 13.66
N PRO A 240 7.54 -5.14 14.21
CA PRO A 240 6.19 -4.62 14.47
C PRO A 240 6.16 -3.32 15.30
N ARG A 241 7.03 -3.20 16.31
CA ARG A 241 7.15 -1.99 17.15
C ARG A 241 7.74 -0.80 16.39
N VAL A 242 8.67 -1.04 15.47
CA VAL A 242 9.27 -0.02 14.59
C VAL A 242 8.26 0.42 13.54
N ASN A 243 7.51 -0.51 12.96
CA ASN A 243 6.41 -0.22 12.04
C ASN A 243 5.33 0.68 12.71
N ALA A 244 4.92 0.33 13.93
CA ALA A 244 4.04 1.17 14.72
C ALA A 244 4.61 2.58 15.02
N ALA A 245 5.92 2.67 15.27
CA ALA A 245 6.59 3.94 15.51
C ALA A 245 6.72 4.79 14.23
N LEU A 246 6.90 4.19 13.05
CA LEU A 246 6.90 4.89 11.74
C LEU A 246 5.57 5.59 11.47
N TYR A 247 4.44 4.92 11.70
CA TYR A 247 3.11 5.55 11.56
C TYR A 247 2.91 6.71 12.55
N ARG A 248 3.32 6.54 13.82
CA ARG A 248 3.27 7.65 14.80
C ARG A 248 4.21 8.79 14.42
N ALA A 249 5.36 8.50 13.82
CA ALA A 249 6.31 9.51 13.35
C ALA A 249 5.75 10.31 12.17
N LEU A 250 5.00 9.70 11.23
CA LEU A 250 4.27 10.43 10.18
C LEU A 250 3.30 11.47 10.77
N ALA A 251 2.63 11.15 11.88
CA ALA A 251 1.68 12.06 12.53
C ALA A 251 2.35 13.29 13.16
N LEU A 252 3.67 13.24 13.38
CA LEU A 252 4.47 14.36 13.89
C LEU A 252 5.01 15.27 12.79
N ILE A 253 4.88 14.91 11.51
CA ILE A 253 5.43 15.68 10.39
C ILE A 253 4.45 16.79 9.98
N PRO A 254 4.79 18.08 10.15
CA PRO A 254 3.92 19.19 9.75
C PRO A 254 3.71 19.19 8.24
N GLY A 255 2.45 19.35 7.80
CA GLY A 255 2.07 19.32 6.39
C GLY A 255 1.42 18.00 5.93
N THR A 256 1.48 16.94 6.75
CA THR A 256 0.71 15.70 6.51
C THR A 256 -0.78 15.96 6.71
N LYS A 257 -1.60 15.63 5.71
CA LYS A 257 -3.05 15.88 5.68
C LYS A 257 -3.82 14.58 5.41
N LEU A 258 -5.09 14.55 5.80
CA LEU A 258 -6.04 13.53 5.36
C LEU A 258 -6.76 14.05 4.11
N VAL A 259 -6.89 13.21 3.09
CA VAL A 259 -7.69 13.54 1.90
C VAL A 259 -9.14 13.12 2.17
N SER A 260 -10.06 14.07 2.06
CA SER A 260 -11.50 13.85 2.22
C SER A 260 -12.14 13.20 0.98
N THR A 261 -11.65 13.54 -0.21
CA THR A 261 -12.13 12.97 -1.48
C THR A 261 -11.68 11.51 -1.63
N PRO A 262 -12.57 10.57 -1.99
CA PRO A 262 -12.18 9.20 -2.30
C PRO A 262 -11.12 9.15 -3.40
N MET A 263 -10.02 8.44 -3.14
CA MET A 263 -8.97 8.17 -4.13
C MET A 263 -8.74 6.66 -4.26
N ARG A 264 -8.33 6.24 -5.45
CA ARG A 264 -7.94 4.87 -5.77
C ARG A 264 -6.43 4.77 -5.93
N ASP A 265 -5.83 3.71 -5.39
CA ASP A 265 -4.41 3.40 -5.56
C ASP A 265 -4.10 2.92 -7.00
N ALA A 266 -2.84 2.50 -7.26
CA ALA A 266 -2.44 1.99 -8.58
C ALA A 266 -3.14 0.67 -8.99
N ALA A 267 -3.70 -0.07 -8.03
CA ALA A 267 -4.48 -1.30 -8.25
C ALA A 267 -6.00 -1.03 -8.28
N GLY A 268 -6.43 0.24 -8.35
CA GLY A 268 -7.84 0.64 -8.40
C GLY A 268 -8.58 0.54 -7.06
N ARG A 269 -7.91 0.17 -5.96
CA ARG A 269 -8.51 -0.03 -4.65
C ARG A 269 -8.74 1.30 -3.93
N SER A 270 -9.92 1.47 -3.35
CA SER A 270 -10.20 2.60 -2.45
C SER A 270 -9.54 2.39 -1.08
N GLY A 271 -9.02 3.45 -0.48
CA GLY A 271 -8.38 3.40 0.83
C GLY A 271 -8.43 4.73 1.57
N VAL A 272 -7.98 4.73 2.82
CA VAL A 272 -7.77 5.96 3.59
C VAL A 272 -6.49 6.61 3.07
N THR A 273 -6.62 7.82 2.56
CA THR A 273 -5.53 8.47 1.80
C THR A 273 -4.99 9.66 2.57
N LEU A 274 -3.69 9.65 2.87
CA LEU A 274 -2.98 10.83 3.38
C LEU A 274 -2.30 11.56 2.23
N SER A 275 -2.08 12.86 2.35
CA SER A 275 -1.30 13.66 1.39
C SER A 275 -0.23 14.52 2.06
N PHE A 276 0.81 14.82 1.29
CA PHE A 276 1.87 15.76 1.64
C PHE A 276 2.18 16.68 0.45
N ASP A 277 2.23 17.99 0.70
CA ASP A 277 2.56 19.02 -0.29
C ASP A 277 4.04 19.41 -0.20
N PHE A 278 4.84 19.02 -1.20
CA PHE A 278 6.21 19.48 -1.36
C PHE A 278 6.20 20.86 -2.00
N ARG A 279 6.74 21.85 -1.27
CA ARG A 279 6.81 23.25 -1.71
C ARG A 279 8.14 23.62 -2.37
N ASP A 280 9.05 22.66 -2.47
CA ASP A 280 10.41 22.85 -2.98
C ASP A 280 10.45 22.58 -4.51
N GLY A 281 11.11 23.46 -5.26
CA GLY A 281 11.26 23.34 -6.72
C GLY A 281 9.95 23.51 -7.50
N ALA A 282 9.73 22.66 -8.51
CA ALA A 282 8.48 22.61 -9.29
C ALA A 282 7.25 22.15 -8.47
N GLY A 283 7.46 21.79 -7.21
CA GLY A 283 6.46 21.21 -6.33
C GLY A 283 6.12 19.76 -6.69
N ALA A 284 5.61 19.04 -5.70
CA ALA A 284 5.01 17.73 -5.88
C ALA A 284 3.92 17.53 -4.83
N ARG A 285 2.91 16.74 -5.13
CA ARG A 285 2.02 16.17 -4.11
C ARG A 285 2.25 14.67 -4.05
N GLN A 286 2.50 14.16 -2.85
CA GLN A 286 2.56 12.71 -2.61
C GLN A 286 1.34 12.28 -1.81
N TYR A 287 0.80 11.12 -2.15
CA TYR A 287 -0.26 10.44 -1.43
C TYR A 287 0.25 9.13 -0.87
N LEU A 288 -0.31 8.76 0.29
CA LEU A 288 -0.08 7.50 0.98
C LEU A 288 -1.42 6.77 1.09
N PHE A 289 -1.53 5.58 0.52
CA PHE A 289 -2.75 4.78 0.55
C PHE A 289 -2.68 3.74 1.67
N LEU A 290 -3.65 3.80 2.58
CA LEU A 290 -3.81 2.88 3.69
C LEU A 290 -5.06 2.00 3.51
N ALA A 291 -4.95 0.72 3.86
CA ALA A 291 -6.04 -0.24 3.85
C ALA A 291 -7.23 0.25 4.71
N PRO A 292 -8.48 0.24 4.21
CA PRO A 292 -9.60 0.86 4.92
C PRO A 292 -10.00 0.19 6.24
N ARG A 293 -9.62 -1.08 6.47
CA ARG A 293 -9.93 -1.82 7.72
C ARG A 293 -8.76 -1.95 8.69
N THR A 294 -7.53 -2.06 8.18
CA THR A 294 -6.32 -2.33 8.98
C THR A 294 -5.37 -1.13 9.05
N TYR A 295 -5.60 -0.11 8.22
CA TYR A 295 -4.73 1.06 8.03
C TYR A 295 -3.27 0.72 7.68
N ALA A 296 -3.00 -0.51 7.22
CA ALA A 296 -1.71 -0.94 6.72
C ALA A 296 -1.38 -0.21 5.39
N TYR A 297 -0.09 0.04 5.14
CA TYR A 297 0.38 0.65 3.90
C TYR A 297 0.07 -0.29 2.71
N HIS A 298 -0.53 0.28 1.67
CA HIS A 298 -0.90 -0.44 0.45
C HIS A 298 -0.51 0.28 -0.84
N GLY A 299 0.02 1.50 -0.77
CA GLY A 299 0.55 2.16 -1.96
C GLY A 299 0.95 3.61 -1.76
N SER A 300 1.51 4.18 -2.82
CA SER A 300 1.87 5.59 -2.92
C SER A 300 1.49 6.16 -4.30
N ARG A 301 1.32 7.48 -4.38
CA ARG A 301 1.24 8.21 -5.65
C ARG A 301 2.00 9.51 -5.52
N ARG A 302 2.66 9.95 -6.59
CA ARG A 302 3.22 11.30 -6.71
C ARG A 302 2.73 11.92 -8.01
N GLU A 303 2.30 13.17 -7.94
CA GLU A 303 1.85 13.99 -9.06
C GLU A 303 2.41 15.41 -8.94
N THR A 304 2.43 16.16 -10.04
CA THR A 304 2.69 17.61 -9.99
C THR A 304 1.48 18.36 -9.41
N PRO A 305 1.69 19.44 -8.64
CA PRO A 305 0.59 20.25 -8.13
C PRO A 305 -0.10 21.02 -9.26
N GLY A 306 -1.42 21.10 -9.23
CA GLY A 306 -2.21 21.92 -10.16
C GLY A 306 -2.68 21.20 -11.42
N ASP A 307 -1.75 20.76 -12.28
CA ASP A 307 -2.09 19.99 -13.50
C ASP A 307 -2.41 18.50 -13.20
N HIS A 308 -2.13 18.05 -11.97
CA HIS A 308 -2.34 16.68 -11.48
C HIS A 308 -1.67 15.59 -12.36
N ARG A 309 -0.63 15.95 -13.12
CA ARG A 309 0.05 14.99 -14.00
C ARG A 309 0.77 13.94 -13.15
N LEU A 310 0.41 12.68 -13.39
CA LEU A 310 1.00 11.54 -12.68
C LEU A 310 2.51 11.45 -12.95
N LEU A 311 3.30 11.47 -11.88
CA LEU A 311 4.74 11.22 -11.92
C LEU A 311 5.04 9.74 -11.63
N HIS A 312 4.33 9.16 -10.67
CA HIS A 312 4.46 7.77 -10.25
C HIS A 312 3.21 7.31 -9.48
N SER A 313 2.75 6.08 -9.70
CA SER A 313 1.84 5.41 -8.75
C SER A 313 2.34 3.99 -8.48
N TYR A 314 2.31 3.59 -7.21
CA TYR A 314 2.64 2.27 -6.73
C TYR A 314 1.49 1.74 -5.86
N ALA A 315 1.18 0.45 -5.96
CA ALA A 315 0.32 -0.26 -5.03
C ALA A 315 0.92 -1.62 -4.71
N SER A 316 1.05 -1.95 -3.43
CA SER A 316 1.41 -3.30 -2.97
C SER A 316 0.16 -4.18 -3.03
N VAL A 317 0.20 -5.22 -3.86
CA VAL A 317 -0.93 -6.15 -4.09
C VAL A 317 -0.85 -7.30 -3.09
N ALA A 318 0.32 -7.94 -3.03
CA ALA A 318 0.61 -9.08 -2.16
C ALA A 318 2.08 -9.04 -1.74
N ALA A 319 2.38 -9.64 -0.59
CA ALA A 319 3.74 -9.86 -0.11
C ALA A 319 3.77 -11.07 0.82
N GLY A 320 4.91 -11.72 0.94
CA GLY A 320 5.08 -12.82 1.88
C GLY A 320 6.46 -13.45 1.84
N ILE A 321 6.67 -14.41 2.73
CA ILE A 321 7.88 -15.24 2.75
C ILE A 321 7.52 -16.60 2.15
N VAL A 322 8.29 -17.04 1.17
CA VAL A 322 8.11 -18.29 0.45
C VAL A 322 9.44 -19.05 0.40
N ASP A 323 9.41 -20.36 0.17
CA ASP A 323 10.62 -21.18 0.23
C ASP A 323 11.30 -21.30 -1.16
N HIS A 324 10.58 -21.04 -2.26
CA HIS A 324 11.09 -21.15 -3.62
C HIS A 324 10.89 -19.86 -4.45
N PRO A 325 11.78 -19.54 -5.43
CA PRO A 325 11.50 -18.49 -6.40
C PRO A 325 10.29 -18.87 -7.25
N GLY A 326 9.49 -17.89 -7.69
CA GLY A 326 8.27 -18.14 -8.45
C GLY A 326 7.04 -18.51 -7.61
N GLN A 327 7.23 -19.02 -6.39
CA GLN A 327 6.12 -19.36 -5.48
C GLN A 327 5.40 -18.10 -4.98
N VAL A 328 4.06 -18.12 -4.95
CA VAL A 328 3.24 -17.10 -4.29
C VAL A 328 2.82 -17.54 -2.87
N PRO A 329 2.56 -16.62 -1.92
CA PRO A 329 2.17 -16.98 -0.56
C PRO A 329 0.91 -17.86 -0.52
N GLY A 330 1.02 -19.06 0.07
CA GLY A 330 -0.06 -20.05 0.10
C GLY A 330 -0.26 -20.84 -1.21
N GLY A 331 0.49 -20.53 -2.27
CA GLY A 331 0.50 -21.28 -3.51
C GLY A 331 1.55 -22.41 -3.53
N PRO A 332 1.45 -23.34 -4.50
CA PRO A 332 2.47 -24.36 -4.74
C PRO A 332 3.79 -23.74 -5.22
N ALA A 333 4.88 -24.51 -5.14
CA ALA A 333 6.08 -24.22 -5.91
C ALA A 333 5.80 -24.44 -7.42
N LEU A 334 6.51 -23.70 -8.27
CA LEU A 334 6.49 -23.95 -9.72
C LEU A 334 7.26 -25.22 -10.08
N ASP A 335 7.04 -25.74 -11.29
CA ASP A 335 7.89 -26.80 -11.83
C ASP A 335 9.33 -26.27 -11.99
N PRO A 336 10.37 -27.02 -11.60
CA PRO A 336 11.75 -26.69 -11.92
C PRO A 336 12.03 -26.40 -13.40
N SER A 337 11.24 -26.92 -14.36
CA SER A 337 11.34 -26.56 -15.78
C SER A 337 11.12 -25.07 -16.05
N ASP A 338 10.30 -24.42 -15.23
CA ASP A 338 9.87 -23.04 -15.43
C ASP A 338 10.85 -22.05 -14.78
N ILE A 339 11.90 -22.55 -14.12
CA ILE A 339 12.93 -21.77 -13.43
C ILE A 339 14.20 -21.73 -14.28
N VAL A 340 14.39 -20.63 -14.99
CA VAL A 340 15.62 -20.35 -15.74
C VAL A 340 16.65 -19.72 -14.81
N GLN A 341 17.86 -20.27 -14.74
CA GLN A 341 18.97 -19.73 -13.92
C GLN A 341 20.11 -19.20 -14.79
N GLU A 342 20.73 -18.11 -14.35
CA GLU A 342 22.02 -17.58 -14.84
C GLU A 342 23.18 -18.00 -13.92
#